data_AF-A0A926BT68-F1
#
_entry.id   AF-A0A926BT68-F1
#
_cell.length_a   1.000
_cell.length_b   1.000
_cell.length_c   1.000
_cell.angle_alpha   90.00
_cell.angle_beta   90.00
_cell.angle_gamma   90.00
#
_symmetry.space_group_name_H-M   'P 1'
#
loop_
_entity.id
_entity.type
_entity.pdbx_description
1 polymer ?
#
loop_
_entity_poly.entity_id
_entity_poly.type
_entity_poly.pdbx_seq_one_letter_code
_entity_poly.pdbx_strand_id
1 'polypeptide(L)'
;MGFSVHPYTLVRRLVLVALALTAAIPVAAQQHRHQVMSRADRTVKASGFKLLTTARAVPLTVNMTAFNQVAAANLQLTGVPITAQKSVDLDLQEFSVLDADSKVGYTDETGRHLIENLSIRTYRGTVAGEENSSVFLAFANNTIVGLITTDGIPYQISTDFDAPKRDGQVAAVSFPTSDLPDRKFECGLKDLPFTKEQQEMIHAGENGLMSAGECPTILYAIRGAYDADFELYQDFLGQDEGGAEGALSYMIGLVAGQSTIFERDARFQIVVSHMNVWAIPGDPYTETAFMPIALDQAEAVWNGAPYSTIDRGFTQVLSGKDWSGIIGIANGFELICDQSQSITFQLIKNWDPIGGIAVLSHELGHLTGLRHTHSCTWAPHIDECAASESGSCFAGTTLSEGTIMSYCKQLLMKIHPRQIPFLRDQVERWSACRTDSRKLEISKTLLSYPVTDLNVPIDSTFQFFFINRSKTPVTVSRIALEGDIYNQFEVIEPTTPFVVSSCDSMGLRLKFKAERDTTHRARMFIFHDGMNVIVPSQQQHFVVDVEAHAKNDVPSFGFRAQGAGRINFGEVKVDAIVDTVFKGDKAL
;
A
#
# COMPACT_ATOMS: atom_id res chain seq x y z
N MET A 1 82.38 -51.25 39.74
CA MET A 1 80.99 -51.32 39.24
C MET A 1 80.92 -50.37 38.05
N GLY A 2 80.81 -50.92 36.84
CA GLY A 2 80.97 -50.18 35.59
C GLY A 2 79.72 -50.19 34.71
N PHE A 3 79.84 -49.43 33.62
CA PHE A 3 78.99 -49.27 32.43
C PHE A 3 77.80 -48.30 32.60
N SER A 4 77.78 -47.10 32.00
CA SER A 4 77.81 -46.71 30.57
C SER A 4 76.46 -46.90 29.87
N VAL A 5 75.91 -45.82 29.30
CA VAL A 5 75.62 -45.59 27.85
C VAL A 5 74.59 -44.44 27.69
N HIS A 6 74.82 -43.63 26.66
CA HIS A 6 74.18 -42.41 26.13
C HIS A 6 72.90 -42.75 25.26
N PRO A 7 72.31 -41.90 24.38
CA PRO A 7 71.67 -40.56 24.46
C PRO A 7 70.28 -40.49 23.72
N TYR A 8 69.71 -39.26 23.57
CA TYR A 8 68.66 -38.79 22.61
C TYR A 8 67.19 -39.23 22.73
N THR A 9 66.25 -38.29 22.90
CA THR A 9 65.45 -37.70 21.79
C THR A 9 64.34 -36.74 22.26
N LEU A 10 64.30 -35.60 21.58
CA LEU A 10 63.16 -34.74 21.17
C LEU A 10 62.31 -33.90 22.16
N VAL A 11 62.56 -32.58 22.06
CA VAL A 11 61.60 -31.49 21.79
C VAL A 11 60.67 -30.98 22.91
N ARG A 12 61.24 -30.08 23.72
CA ARG A 12 60.91 -28.63 23.84
C ARG A 12 59.47 -28.15 23.51
N ARG A 13 58.90 -27.47 24.53
CA ARG A 13 57.96 -26.33 24.55
C ARG A 13 56.48 -26.62 24.83
N LEU A 14 56.16 -26.75 26.12
CA LEU A 14 54.88 -26.33 26.71
C LEU A 14 55.05 -24.92 27.30
N VAL A 15 54.50 -23.92 26.61
CA VAL A 15 54.37 -22.54 27.13
C VAL A 15 52.96 -22.06 26.76
N LEU A 16 52.20 -21.69 27.80
CA LEU A 16 51.02 -20.82 27.83
C LEU A 16 49.74 -21.32 27.16
N VAL A 17 48.88 -21.98 27.95
CA VAL A 17 47.42 -21.91 27.79
C VAL A 17 46.87 -21.09 28.97
N ALA A 18 46.77 -19.78 28.75
CA ALA A 18 45.85 -18.91 29.46
C ALA A 18 45.08 -18.17 28.36
N LEU A 19 43.90 -18.67 28.00
CA LEU A 19 42.94 -17.90 27.22
C LEU A 19 41.54 -18.02 27.84
N ALA A 20 41.07 -16.84 28.23
CA ALA A 20 39.76 -16.45 28.70
C ALA A 20 38.59 -17.35 28.27
N LEU A 21 37.82 -17.78 29.27
CA LEU A 21 36.39 -18.03 29.10
C LEU A 21 35.71 -16.70 28.75
N THR A 22 35.60 -16.39 27.46
CA THR A 22 34.54 -15.53 26.96
C THR A 22 33.33 -16.42 26.70
N ALA A 23 32.33 -16.33 27.58
CA ALA A 23 31.00 -16.82 27.27
C ALA A 23 30.55 -16.12 25.98
N ALA A 24 30.50 -16.86 24.88
CA ALA A 24 29.89 -16.39 23.65
C ALA A 24 28.40 -16.22 23.91
N ILE A 25 28.00 -14.99 24.22
CA ILE A 25 26.60 -14.57 24.17
C ILE A 25 26.11 -14.91 22.75
N PRO A 26 25.04 -15.70 22.58
CA PRO A 26 24.47 -15.88 21.25
C PRO A 26 24.04 -14.49 20.77
N VAL A 27 24.68 -14.01 19.70
CA VAL A 27 24.23 -12.83 18.98
C VAL A 27 22.88 -13.22 18.38
N ALA A 28 21.80 -12.89 19.09
CA ALA A 28 20.46 -12.96 18.55
C ALA A 28 20.48 -12.23 17.22
N ALA A 29 20.10 -12.92 16.14
CA ALA A 29 19.97 -12.34 14.82
C ALA A 29 19.08 -11.10 14.93
N GLN A 30 19.69 -9.92 14.83
CA GLN A 30 19.00 -8.65 14.89
C GLN A 30 18.17 -8.55 13.61
N GLN A 31 16.91 -9.00 13.65
CA GLN A 31 15.92 -8.62 12.66
C GLN A 31 16.00 -7.09 12.56
N HIS A 32 16.30 -6.54 11.37
CA HIS A 32 16.36 -5.09 11.19
C HIS A 32 14.93 -4.55 11.28
N ARG A 33 14.49 -4.39 12.51
CA ARG A 33 13.25 -3.76 12.94
C ARG A 33 13.52 -2.26 12.99
N HIS A 34 12.85 -1.50 12.14
CA HIS A 34 13.15 -0.08 11.98
C HIS A 34 12.17 0.76 12.79
N GLN A 35 12.70 1.53 13.74
CA GLN A 35 11.91 2.49 14.48
C GLN A 35 12.06 3.87 13.83
N VAL A 36 11.06 4.25 13.03
CA VAL A 36 11.02 5.57 12.35
C VAL A 36 10.02 6.53 12.99
N MET A 37 9.15 6.03 13.86
CA MET A 37 8.16 6.81 14.60
C MET A 37 8.41 6.68 16.10
N SER A 38 8.27 7.79 16.81
CA SER A 38 8.38 7.84 18.27
C SER A 38 7.37 8.82 18.85
N ARG A 39 6.96 8.60 20.10
CA ARG A 39 6.11 9.56 20.81
C ARG A 39 6.90 10.85 21.03
N ALA A 40 6.24 11.98 20.84
CA ALA A 40 6.83 13.29 21.04
C ALA A 40 6.30 13.91 22.35
N ASP A 41 7.12 14.70 23.02
CA ASP A 41 6.67 15.54 24.13
C ASP A 41 6.18 16.88 23.59
N ARG A 42 4.91 16.92 23.16
CA ARG A 42 4.23 18.15 22.74
C ARG A 42 2.73 18.08 23.03
N THR A 43 2.09 19.24 23.10
CA THR A 43 0.63 19.31 23.24
C THR A 43 -0.04 19.25 21.88
N VAL A 44 -1.01 18.34 21.72
CA VAL A 44 -1.88 18.30 20.54
C VAL A 44 -2.94 19.40 20.66
N LYS A 45 -3.04 20.26 19.64
CA LYS A 45 -4.14 21.24 19.57
C LYS A 45 -5.36 20.60 18.93
N ALA A 46 -6.50 20.63 19.63
CA ALA A 46 -7.76 20.11 19.09
C ALA A 46 -8.19 20.83 17.80
N SER A 47 -7.88 22.13 17.68
CA SER A 47 -8.23 22.97 16.52
C SER A 47 -7.64 22.45 15.21
N GLY A 48 -6.40 21.95 15.23
CA GLY A 48 -5.69 21.51 14.03
C GLY A 48 -6.30 20.28 13.36
N PHE A 49 -7.11 19.51 14.09
CA PHE A 49 -7.75 18.26 13.62
C PHE A 49 -9.27 18.24 13.84
N LYS A 50 -9.82 19.32 14.42
CA LYS A 50 -11.21 19.42 14.91
C LYS A 50 -11.65 18.27 15.82
N LEU A 51 -10.73 17.69 16.61
CA LEU A 51 -11.02 16.54 17.46
C LEU A 51 -12.06 16.86 18.53
N LEU A 52 -12.95 15.89 18.79
CA LEU A 52 -13.90 15.93 19.91
C LEU A 52 -13.19 15.90 21.26
N THR A 53 -12.03 15.23 21.33
CA THR A 53 -11.17 15.18 22.51
C THR A 53 -9.72 14.93 22.10
N THR A 54 -8.77 15.48 22.86
CA THR A 54 -7.33 15.21 22.68
C THR A 54 -6.81 14.15 23.65
N ALA A 55 -7.65 13.62 24.55
CA ALA A 55 -7.22 12.71 25.61
C ALA A 55 -6.61 11.39 25.10
N ARG A 56 -7.02 10.94 23.91
CA ARG A 56 -6.51 9.73 23.25
C ARG A 56 -5.54 10.03 22.11
N ALA A 57 -5.30 11.31 21.83
CA ALA A 57 -4.39 11.73 20.78
C ALA A 57 -2.94 11.63 21.26
N VAL A 58 -2.09 11.08 20.40
CA VAL A 58 -0.68 10.86 20.67
C VAL A 58 0.15 11.66 19.69
N PRO A 59 0.88 12.66 20.14
CA PRO A 59 1.84 13.36 19.30
C PRO A 59 3.03 12.43 18.99
N LEU A 60 3.44 12.44 17.73
CA LEU A 60 4.49 11.62 17.16
C LEU A 60 5.52 12.48 16.42
N THR A 61 6.77 12.04 16.47
CA THR A 61 7.80 12.46 15.52
C THR A 61 8.05 11.32 14.54
N VAL A 62 7.90 11.58 13.26
CA VAL A 62 8.30 10.71 12.16
C VAL A 62 9.67 11.19 11.67
N ASN A 63 10.69 10.34 11.79
CA ASN A 63 12.04 10.66 11.34
C ASN A 63 12.17 10.31 9.85
N MET A 64 12.02 11.31 8.98
CA MET A 64 12.09 11.13 7.53
C MET A 64 13.48 10.80 7.04
N THR A 65 14.54 11.30 7.69
CA THR A 65 15.91 10.90 7.39
C THR A 65 16.12 9.40 7.63
N ALA A 66 15.64 8.87 8.76
CA ALA A 66 15.70 7.45 9.06
C ALA A 66 14.80 6.63 8.14
N PHE A 67 13.59 7.12 7.85
CA PHE A 67 12.68 6.48 6.90
C PHE A 67 13.33 6.34 5.51
N ASN A 68 13.92 7.40 4.96
CA ASN A 68 14.55 7.38 3.64
C ASN A 68 15.74 6.39 3.55
N GLN A 69 16.39 6.06 4.68
CA GLN A 69 17.45 5.06 4.74
C GLN A 69 16.94 3.61 4.73
N VAL A 70 15.68 3.38 5.14
CA VAL A 70 15.12 2.03 5.36
C VAL A 70 13.97 1.71 4.43
N ALA A 71 13.41 2.72 3.77
CA ALA A 71 12.25 2.60 2.91
C ALA A 71 12.57 1.67 1.72
N ALA A 72 11.72 0.67 1.52
CA ALA A 72 11.91 -0.41 0.55
C ALA A 72 10.55 -1.00 0.15
N ALA A 73 10.50 -1.73 -0.97
CA ALA A 73 9.27 -2.30 -1.53
C ALA A 73 8.44 -3.15 -0.54
N ASN A 74 9.05 -3.73 0.48
CA ASN A 74 8.33 -4.00 1.71
C ASN A 74 9.21 -3.63 2.91
N LEU A 75 8.56 -3.21 3.98
CA LEU A 75 9.12 -2.44 5.07
C LEU A 75 8.53 -2.98 6.37
N GLN A 76 9.40 -3.28 7.33
CA GLN A 76 8.99 -3.64 8.69
C GLN A 76 9.28 -2.47 9.62
N LEU A 77 8.20 -1.84 10.11
CA LEU A 77 8.30 -0.79 11.11
C LEU A 77 7.97 -1.36 12.48
N THR A 78 8.71 -0.96 13.51
CA THR A 78 8.48 -1.48 14.86
C THR A 78 8.25 -0.40 15.88
N GLY A 79 7.43 -0.73 16.86
CA GLY A 79 7.10 0.17 17.96
C GLY A 79 6.32 1.41 17.51
N VAL A 80 5.59 1.34 16.39
CA VAL A 80 4.77 2.44 15.86
C VAL A 80 3.72 2.81 16.90
N PRO A 81 3.78 4.01 17.52
CA PRO A 81 2.83 4.36 18.57
C PRO A 81 1.45 4.69 17.97
N ILE A 82 0.41 4.05 18.51
CA ILE A 82 -1.00 4.31 18.13
C ILE A 82 -1.82 4.86 19.30
N THR A 83 -1.41 4.58 20.54
CA THR A 83 -1.94 5.23 21.75
C THR A 83 -0.79 5.60 22.69
N ALA A 84 -1.08 6.31 23.79
CA ALA A 84 -0.05 6.69 24.76
C ALA A 84 0.65 5.47 25.38
N GLN A 85 0.00 4.30 25.39
CA GLN A 85 0.52 3.06 25.98
C GLN A 85 0.68 1.92 24.97
N LYS A 86 0.01 1.96 23.81
CA LYS A 86 0.05 0.91 22.79
C LYS A 86 0.92 1.33 21.60
N SER A 87 1.83 0.44 21.22
CA SER A 87 2.61 0.49 19.99
C SER A 87 2.43 -0.83 19.23
N VAL A 88 2.54 -0.79 17.91
CA VAL A 88 2.39 -1.96 17.03
C VAL A 88 3.59 -2.10 16.10
N ASP A 89 3.87 -3.33 15.69
CA ASP A 89 4.83 -3.64 14.62
C ASP A 89 4.04 -3.81 13.31
N LEU A 90 4.54 -3.27 12.21
CA LEU A 90 3.85 -3.22 10.91
C LEU A 90 4.64 -3.98 9.85
N ASP A 91 3.96 -4.83 9.10
CA ASP A 91 4.44 -5.48 7.89
C ASP A 91 3.81 -4.78 6.68
N LEU A 92 4.60 -4.00 5.94
CA LEU A 92 4.13 -3.07 4.91
C LEU A 92 4.68 -3.41 3.54
N GLN A 93 3.85 -3.45 2.51
CA GLN A 93 4.23 -3.52 1.10
C GLN A 93 4.01 -2.17 0.42
N GLU A 94 5.01 -1.68 -0.29
CA GLU A 94 4.94 -0.48 -1.11
C GLU A 94 4.08 -0.72 -2.36
N PHE A 95 3.30 0.28 -2.72
CA PHE A 95 2.57 0.35 -3.98
C PHE A 95 2.58 1.80 -4.46
N SER A 96 2.12 2.04 -5.69
CA SER A 96 1.99 3.40 -6.25
C SER A 96 0.68 3.51 -7.02
N VAL A 97 0.14 4.72 -7.05
CA VAL A 97 -0.98 5.11 -7.94
C VAL A 97 -0.48 5.98 -9.10
N LEU A 98 0.83 6.21 -9.19
CA LEU A 98 1.49 6.92 -10.29
C LEU A 98 2.29 5.95 -11.16
N ASP A 99 2.29 6.24 -12.45
CA ASP A 99 3.15 5.65 -13.46
C ASP A 99 3.89 6.70 -14.31
N ALA A 100 4.70 6.29 -15.30
CA ALA A 100 5.43 7.29 -16.10
C ALA A 100 4.57 8.01 -17.16
N ASP A 101 3.33 7.57 -17.39
CA ASP A 101 2.37 8.30 -18.21
C ASP A 101 1.62 9.36 -17.39
N SER A 102 1.60 9.22 -16.07
CA SER A 102 0.97 10.14 -15.12
C SER A 102 1.52 11.56 -15.29
N LYS A 103 0.63 12.52 -15.48
CA LYS A 103 0.97 13.95 -15.58
C LYS A 103 0.53 14.68 -14.32
N VAL A 104 1.46 14.82 -13.38
CA VAL A 104 1.24 15.49 -12.10
C VAL A 104 1.88 16.88 -12.14
N GLY A 105 1.18 17.90 -11.67
CA GLY A 105 1.67 19.27 -11.73
C GLY A 105 0.79 20.29 -11.03
N TYR A 106 1.15 21.56 -11.14
CA TYR A 106 0.36 22.69 -10.66
C TYR A 106 0.24 23.76 -11.74
N THR A 107 -0.75 24.63 -11.62
CA THR A 107 -0.97 25.75 -12.55
C THR A 107 -0.88 27.06 -11.80
N ASP A 108 -0.03 27.98 -12.29
CA ASP A 108 0.13 29.32 -11.75
C ASP A 108 -0.03 30.41 -12.83
N GLU A 109 0.33 31.66 -12.51
CA GLU A 109 0.24 32.82 -13.40
C GLU A 109 0.97 32.63 -14.74
N THR A 110 2.02 31.81 -14.73
CA THR A 110 2.89 31.54 -15.89
C THR A 110 2.45 30.32 -16.68
N GLY A 111 1.43 29.61 -16.20
CA GLY A 111 0.84 28.43 -16.82
C GLY A 111 1.06 27.17 -16.01
N ARG A 112 0.99 26.04 -16.69
CA ARG A 112 1.10 24.72 -16.06
C ARG A 112 2.55 24.26 -15.94
N HIS A 113 2.91 23.76 -14.77
CA HIS A 113 4.21 23.16 -14.44
C HIS A 113 4.04 21.70 -14.07
N LEU A 114 4.78 20.80 -14.73
CA LEU A 114 4.81 19.39 -14.37
C LEU A 114 5.88 19.15 -13.30
N ILE A 115 5.60 18.24 -12.38
CA ILE A 115 6.55 17.76 -11.38
C ILE A 115 6.95 16.35 -11.76
N GLU A 116 8.21 16.18 -12.17
CA GLU A 116 8.72 14.88 -12.63
C GLU A 116 9.01 13.91 -11.48
N ASN A 117 9.38 14.43 -10.30
CA ASN A 117 9.79 13.62 -9.15
C ASN A 117 9.15 14.15 -7.86
N LEU A 118 8.00 13.60 -7.48
CA LEU A 118 7.42 13.81 -6.15
C LEU A 118 8.00 12.82 -5.15
N SER A 119 8.46 13.32 -4.01
CA SER A 119 9.02 12.49 -2.93
C SER A 119 7.91 11.91 -2.05
N ILE A 120 7.10 11.00 -2.61
CA ILE A 120 6.06 10.28 -1.89
C ILE A 120 6.20 8.76 -2.06
N ARG A 121 6.03 8.03 -0.96
CA ARG A 121 6.02 6.55 -0.93
C ARG A 121 4.79 6.05 -0.19
N THR A 122 4.01 5.21 -0.84
CA THR A 122 2.74 4.68 -0.31
C THR A 122 2.83 3.19 0.00
N TYR A 123 2.27 2.80 1.13
CA TYR A 123 2.37 1.46 1.69
C TYR A 123 1.00 0.96 2.15
N ARG A 124 0.79 -0.33 1.99
CA ARG A 124 -0.34 -1.07 2.56
C ARG A 124 0.17 -2.30 3.29
N GLY A 125 -0.57 -2.83 4.25
CA GLY A 125 -0.07 -3.97 5.00
C GLY A 125 -0.94 -4.41 6.16
N THR A 126 -0.30 -5.05 7.13
CA THR A 126 -0.93 -5.58 8.34
C THR A 126 -0.09 -5.25 9.57
N VAL A 127 -0.71 -5.30 10.74
CA VAL A 127 -0.02 -5.37 12.03
C VAL A 127 0.55 -6.78 12.18
N ALA A 128 1.83 -6.87 12.53
CA ALA A 128 2.56 -8.12 12.63
C ALA A 128 1.87 -9.07 13.64
N GLY A 129 1.50 -10.27 13.18
CA GLY A 129 0.79 -11.27 13.99
C GLY A 129 -0.73 -11.10 14.06
N GLU A 130 -1.31 -10.09 13.40
CA GLU A 130 -2.76 -9.85 13.34
C GLU A 130 -3.28 -9.93 11.90
N GLU A 131 -3.70 -11.10 11.44
CA GLU A 131 -4.11 -11.32 10.03
C GLU A 131 -5.34 -10.49 9.60
N ASN A 132 -6.24 -10.17 10.54
CA ASN A 132 -7.45 -9.38 10.28
C ASN A 132 -7.22 -7.86 10.41
N SER A 133 -5.99 -7.42 10.64
CA SER A 133 -5.64 -6.01 10.69
C SER A 133 -5.44 -5.45 9.28
N SER A 134 -5.46 -4.12 9.15
CA SER A 134 -5.14 -3.46 7.89
C SER A 134 -4.39 -2.16 8.12
N VAL A 135 -3.39 -1.90 7.29
CA VAL A 135 -2.56 -0.70 7.37
C VAL A 135 -2.51 -0.02 6.02
N PHE A 136 -2.63 1.30 6.01
CA PHE A 136 -2.27 2.17 4.90
C PHE A 136 -1.39 3.31 5.45
N LEU A 137 -0.28 3.62 4.78
CA LEU A 137 0.62 4.73 5.12
C LEU A 137 1.16 5.38 3.84
N ALA A 138 1.08 6.71 3.75
CA ALA A 138 1.72 7.52 2.73
C ALA A 138 2.74 8.44 3.41
N PHE A 139 4.00 8.31 3.03
CA PHE A 139 5.10 9.14 3.51
C PHE A 139 5.53 10.10 2.43
N ALA A 140 5.51 11.39 2.71
CA ALA A 140 6.22 12.41 1.96
C ALA A 140 7.16 13.18 2.89
N ASN A 141 8.06 13.99 2.34
CA ASN A 141 9.09 14.67 3.15
C ASN A 141 8.50 15.52 4.28
N ASN A 142 7.34 16.15 4.05
CA ASN A 142 6.66 17.01 5.03
C ASN A 142 5.30 16.48 5.49
N THR A 143 4.77 15.43 4.86
CA THR A 143 3.44 14.91 5.18
C THR A 143 3.43 13.42 5.45
N ILE A 144 2.54 13.00 6.34
CA ILE A 144 2.16 11.62 6.54
C ILE A 144 0.65 11.52 6.58
N VAL A 145 0.14 10.53 5.87
CA VAL A 145 -1.27 10.12 5.93
C VAL A 145 -1.30 8.64 6.23
N GLY A 146 -2.15 8.22 7.17
CA GLY A 146 -2.14 6.85 7.62
C GLY A 146 -3.43 6.39 8.28
N LEU A 147 -3.74 5.12 8.08
CA LEU A 147 -4.82 4.40 8.75
C LEU A 147 -4.30 3.05 9.20
N ILE A 148 -4.39 2.77 10.50
CA ILE A 148 -4.05 1.47 11.09
C ILE A 148 -5.30 0.94 11.78
N THR A 149 -5.82 -0.19 11.30
CA THR A 149 -6.94 -0.89 11.95
C THR A 149 -6.40 -2.14 12.63
N THR A 150 -6.52 -2.20 13.95
CA THR A 150 -6.06 -3.30 14.82
C THR A 150 -7.08 -3.50 15.93
N ASP A 151 -7.33 -4.74 16.32
CA ASP A 151 -8.40 -5.11 17.26
C ASP A 151 -9.78 -4.55 16.85
N GLY A 152 -10.03 -4.40 15.54
CA GLY A 152 -11.25 -3.77 15.00
C GLY A 152 -11.35 -2.26 15.21
N ILE A 153 -10.33 -1.60 15.77
CA ILE A 153 -10.32 -0.17 16.02
C ILE A 153 -9.45 0.53 14.95
N PRO A 154 -10.02 1.44 14.15
CA PRO A 154 -9.28 2.29 13.23
C PRO A 154 -8.60 3.47 13.94
N TYR A 155 -7.30 3.62 13.73
CA TYR A 155 -6.46 4.73 14.18
C TYR A 155 -5.95 5.52 12.98
N GLN A 156 -6.20 6.82 12.98
CA GLN A 156 -5.58 7.73 12.03
C GLN A 156 -4.15 8.06 12.49
N ILE A 157 -3.24 8.24 11.53
CA ILE A 157 -1.97 8.92 11.70
C ILE A 157 -1.91 10.03 10.66
N SER A 158 -1.77 11.27 11.08
CA SER A 158 -1.78 12.41 10.16
C SER A 158 -0.83 13.51 10.60
N THR A 159 -0.29 14.26 9.63
CA THR A 159 0.54 15.43 9.89
C THR A 159 -0.14 16.45 10.81
N ASP A 160 0.64 16.96 11.76
CA ASP A 160 0.30 18.02 12.69
C ASP A 160 0.79 19.35 12.10
N PHE A 161 -0.01 19.96 11.23
CA PHE A 161 0.36 21.21 10.57
C PHE A 161 0.46 22.40 11.53
N ASP A 162 -0.09 22.28 12.74
CA ASP A 162 0.02 23.27 13.83
C ASP A 162 1.35 23.19 14.59
N ALA A 163 2.11 22.10 14.42
CA ALA A 163 3.36 21.87 15.13
C ALA A 163 4.56 22.55 14.45
N PRO A 164 5.59 22.95 15.23
CA PRO A 164 6.81 23.50 14.65
C PRO A 164 7.49 22.49 13.73
N LYS A 165 7.88 22.94 12.54
CA LYS A 165 8.66 22.16 11.60
C LYS A 165 10.09 21.92 12.07
N ARG A 166 10.66 20.81 11.63
CA ARG A 166 12.04 20.43 11.89
C ARG A 166 12.61 19.66 10.70
N ASP A 167 13.78 20.05 10.26
CA ASP A 167 14.46 19.41 9.12
C ASP A 167 14.56 17.90 9.32
N GLY A 168 14.16 17.15 8.29
CA GLY A 168 14.19 15.69 8.28
C GLY A 168 13.17 15.02 9.22
N GLN A 169 12.18 15.76 9.74
CA GLN A 169 11.15 15.22 10.62
C GLN A 169 9.75 15.73 10.25
N VAL A 170 8.76 14.84 10.34
CA VAL A 170 7.34 15.21 10.29
C VAL A 170 6.74 15.12 11.68
N ALA A 171 6.10 16.19 12.12
CA ALA A 171 5.24 16.17 13.29
C ALA A 171 3.90 15.52 12.89
N ALA A 172 3.50 14.43 13.55
CA ALA A 172 2.25 13.73 13.27
C ALA A 172 1.47 13.45 14.54
N VAL A 173 0.17 13.19 14.46
CA VAL A 173 -0.65 12.76 15.59
C VAL A 173 -1.33 11.46 15.24
N SER A 174 -1.37 10.52 16.19
CA SER A 174 -2.22 9.33 16.11
C SER A 174 -3.39 9.41 17.08
N PHE A 175 -4.58 9.03 16.61
CA PHE A 175 -5.81 8.98 17.42
C PHE A 175 -6.81 8.00 16.82
N PRO A 176 -7.72 7.41 17.62
CA PRO A 176 -8.80 6.60 17.08
C PRO A 176 -9.74 7.49 16.27
N THR A 177 -10.18 7.03 15.09
CA THR A 177 -11.05 7.84 14.21
C THR A 177 -12.41 8.17 14.84
N SER A 178 -12.81 7.44 15.89
CA SER A 178 -13.98 7.77 16.71
C SER A 178 -13.89 9.13 17.44
N ASP A 179 -12.70 9.72 17.56
CA ASP A 179 -12.50 11.09 18.11
C ASP A 179 -12.69 12.21 17.07
N LEU A 180 -12.87 11.86 15.80
CA LEU A 180 -13.25 12.83 14.77
C LEU A 180 -14.71 13.26 14.99
N PRO A 181 -15.04 14.52 14.68
CA PRO A 181 -16.40 15.02 14.82
C PRO A 181 -17.35 14.26 13.90
N ASP A 182 -18.60 14.13 14.34
CA ASP A 182 -19.68 13.60 13.52
C ASP A 182 -19.86 14.52 12.32
N ARG A 183 -19.20 14.20 11.21
CA ARG A 183 -19.57 14.76 9.93
C ARG A 183 -20.92 14.15 9.60
N LYS A 184 -21.96 14.96 9.57
CA LYS A 184 -23.15 14.60 8.79
C LYS A 184 -22.69 14.56 7.35
N PHE A 185 -22.19 13.40 6.94
CA PHE A 185 -21.88 13.11 5.56
C PHE A 185 -23.21 13.24 4.82
N GLU A 186 -23.27 14.17 3.89
CA GLU A 186 -24.41 14.36 3.00
C GLU A 186 -23.85 14.42 1.58
N CYS A 187 -24.29 13.48 0.75
CA CYS A 187 -23.97 13.46 -0.67
C CYS A 187 -25.06 14.21 -1.44
N GLY A 188 -24.64 14.94 -2.46
CA GLY A 188 -25.52 15.76 -3.31
C GLY A 188 -26.33 14.94 -4.31
N LEU A 189 -26.00 13.66 -4.49
CA LEU A 189 -26.68 12.74 -5.39
C LEU A 189 -27.73 11.94 -4.61
N LYS A 190 -28.97 11.91 -5.11
CA LYS A 190 -30.01 11.04 -4.56
C LYS A 190 -30.05 9.72 -5.32
N ASP A 191 -30.24 8.63 -4.59
CA ASP A 191 -30.34 7.33 -5.22
C ASP A 191 -31.52 7.20 -6.18
N LEU A 192 -31.29 6.44 -7.26
CA LEU A 192 -32.32 5.95 -8.17
C LEU A 192 -32.58 4.46 -7.92
N PRO A 193 -33.83 3.97 -8.07
CA PRO A 193 -34.13 2.54 -8.03
C PRO A 193 -33.26 1.70 -8.97
N PHE A 194 -32.84 0.53 -8.51
CA PHE A 194 -32.23 -0.46 -9.40
C PHE A 194 -33.23 -0.92 -10.47
N THR A 195 -32.74 -1.10 -11.70
CA THR A 195 -33.51 -1.78 -12.76
C THR A 195 -33.72 -3.24 -12.40
N LYS A 196 -34.66 -3.90 -13.08
CA LYS A 196 -34.91 -5.33 -12.88
C LYS A 196 -33.65 -6.18 -13.14
N GLU A 197 -32.89 -5.86 -14.18
CA GLU A 197 -31.63 -6.53 -14.49
C GLU A 197 -30.61 -6.36 -13.35
N GLN A 198 -30.49 -5.15 -12.81
CA GLN A 198 -29.59 -4.87 -11.68
C GLN A 198 -29.98 -5.63 -10.42
N GLN A 199 -31.27 -5.72 -10.14
CA GLN A 199 -31.76 -6.54 -9.02
C GLN A 199 -31.44 -8.02 -9.22
N GLU A 200 -31.63 -8.57 -10.42
CA GLU A 200 -31.30 -9.96 -10.72
C GLU A 200 -29.79 -10.25 -10.53
N MET A 201 -28.93 -9.33 -10.94
CA MET A 201 -27.47 -9.43 -10.72
C MET A 201 -27.08 -9.42 -9.24
N ILE A 202 -27.66 -8.51 -8.46
CA ILE A 202 -27.42 -8.43 -7.01
C ILE A 202 -27.82 -9.75 -6.34
N HIS A 203 -29.02 -10.27 -6.63
CA HIS A 203 -29.48 -11.54 -6.06
C HIS A 203 -28.63 -12.74 -6.52
N ALA A 204 -28.15 -12.75 -7.77
CA ALA A 204 -27.26 -13.80 -8.25
C ALA A 204 -25.91 -13.75 -7.53
N GLY A 205 -25.36 -12.55 -7.31
CA GLY A 205 -24.13 -12.33 -6.57
C GLY A 205 -24.21 -12.65 -5.08
N GLU A 206 -25.38 -12.47 -4.44
CA GLU A 206 -25.62 -12.87 -3.05
C GLU A 206 -25.68 -14.40 -2.87
N ASN A 207 -26.12 -15.14 -3.91
CA ASN A 207 -26.21 -16.60 -3.90
C ASN A 207 -24.95 -17.32 -4.42
N GLY A 208 -24.06 -16.59 -5.10
CA GLY A 208 -22.79 -17.10 -5.58
C GLY A 208 -21.74 -17.10 -4.47
N LEU A 209 -21.49 -18.27 -3.86
CA LEU A 209 -20.17 -18.54 -3.29
C LEU A 209 -19.16 -18.32 -4.42
N MET A 210 -18.15 -17.45 -4.22
CA MET A 210 -17.02 -17.42 -5.14
C MET A 210 -16.54 -18.85 -5.32
N SER A 211 -16.53 -19.33 -6.57
CA SER A 211 -16.06 -20.66 -6.89
C SER A 211 -14.67 -20.84 -6.29
N ALA A 212 -14.46 -21.90 -5.51
CA ALA A 212 -13.20 -22.26 -4.84
C ALA A 212 -12.06 -22.65 -5.82
N GLY A 213 -12.01 -22.04 -7.00
CA GLY A 213 -10.99 -22.21 -8.03
C GLY A 213 -10.75 -20.96 -8.89
N GLU A 214 -11.35 -19.81 -8.58
CA GLU A 214 -11.03 -18.56 -9.27
C GLU A 214 -9.73 -17.95 -8.73
N CYS A 215 -8.81 -17.64 -9.64
CA CYS A 215 -7.57 -16.93 -9.35
C CYS A 215 -7.82 -15.68 -8.47
N PRO A 216 -7.17 -15.52 -7.31
CA PRO A 216 -7.74 -14.67 -6.25
C PRO A 216 -7.70 -13.14 -6.49
N THR A 217 -7.16 -12.64 -7.60
CA THR A 217 -6.62 -11.26 -7.61
C THR A 217 -6.51 -10.65 -9.00
N ILE A 218 -7.56 -10.71 -9.82
CA ILE A 218 -7.57 -9.96 -11.07
C ILE A 218 -7.82 -8.50 -10.71
N LEU A 219 -6.76 -7.70 -10.66
CA LEU A 219 -6.84 -6.26 -10.55
C LEU A 219 -7.03 -5.71 -11.97
N TYR A 220 -8.17 -5.10 -12.26
CA TYR A 220 -8.21 -4.15 -13.37
C TYR A 220 -7.49 -2.89 -12.95
N ALA A 221 -6.94 -2.13 -13.89
CA ALA A 221 -6.50 -0.78 -13.61
C ALA A 221 -7.41 0.19 -14.37
N ILE A 222 -7.93 1.17 -13.65
CA ILE A 222 -8.65 2.30 -14.22
C ILE A 222 -7.86 3.58 -14.00
N ARG A 223 -7.76 4.40 -15.04
CA ARG A 223 -7.08 5.70 -14.96
C ARG A 223 -8.05 6.78 -14.50
N GLY A 224 -7.72 7.48 -13.42
CA GLY A 224 -8.47 8.62 -12.90
C GLY A 224 -7.72 9.93 -13.09
N ALA A 225 -8.44 11.00 -13.39
CA ALA A 225 -7.91 12.35 -13.41
C ALA A 225 -8.34 13.12 -12.16
N TYR A 226 -7.47 14.00 -11.66
CA TYR A 226 -7.68 14.75 -10.43
C TYR A 226 -7.37 16.22 -10.65
N ASP A 227 -8.21 17.10 -10.10
CA ASP A 227 -7.93 18.54 -10.05
C ASP A 227 -8.21 19.06 -8.64
N ALA A 228 -7.57 20.16 -8.29
CA ALA A 228 -7.76 20.79 -7.00
C ALA A 228 -7.73 22.31 -7.07
N ASP A 229 -8.71 22.95 -6.43
CA ASP A 229 -8.85 24.41 -6.42
C ASP A 229 -7.76 25.11 -5.59
N PHE A 230 -7.74 26.43 -5.71
CA PHE A 230 -6.78 27.27 -5.00
C PHE A 230 -6.91 27.18 -3.49
N GLU A 231 -8.12 27.01 -2.96
CA GLU A 231 -8.33 26.86 -1.52
C GLU A 231 -7.67 25.60 -0.98
N LEU A 232 -7.67 24.48 -1.72
CA LEU A 232 -6.92 23.30 -1.30
C LEU A 232 -5.41 23.55 -1.34
N TYR A 233 -4.91 24.28 -2.34
CA TYR A 233 -3.51 24.70 -2.36
C TYR A 233 -3.14 25.54 -1.12
N GLN A 234 -4.03 26.43 -0.68
CA GLN A 234 -3.81 27.30 0.48
C GLN A 234 -3.62 26.53 1.79
N ASP A 235 -4.25 25.37 1.95
CA ASP A 235 -4.06 24.47 3.10
C ASP A 235 -2.59 24.01 3.25
N PHE A 236 -1.77 24.13 2.20
CA PHE A 236 -0.36 23.72 2.20
C PHE A 236 0.61 24.91 2.07
N LEU A 237 0.12 26.15 2.11
CA LEU A 237 1.00 27.32 2.12
C LEU A 237 1.87 27.35 3.38
N GLY A 238 3.11 27.81 3.19
CA GLY A 238 4.09 27.86 4.27
C GLY A 238 4.67 26.52 4.67
N GLN A 239 4.55 25.45 3.86
CA GLN A 239 5.30 24.18 3.95
C GLN A 239 6.70 24.28 3.28
N ASP A 240 7.68 23.47 3.68
CA ASP A 240 9.10 23.63 3.27
C ASP A 240 9.34 23.32 1.78
N GLU A 241 8.47 22.53 1.15
CA GLU A 241 8.51 22.15 -0.27
C GLU A 241 7.68 23.08 -1.18
N GLY A 242 7.18 24.20 -0.65
CA GLY A 242 6.18 25.02 -1.32
C GLY A 242 4.77 24.40 -1.27
N GLY A 243 3.74 25.23 -1.47
CA GLY A 243 2.34 24.76 -1.31
C GLY A 243 1.92 23.69 -2.32
N ALA A 244 2.50 23.70 -3.52
CA ALA A 244 2.09 22.83 -4.61
C ALA A 244 2.52 21.37 -4.38
N GLU A 245 3.79 21.13 -4.06
CA GLU A 245 4.31 19.78 -3.79
C GLU A 245 3.63 19.12 -2.58
N GLY A 246 3.36 19.91 -1.53
CA GLY A 246 2.64 19.46 -0.36
C GLY A 246 1.20 19.03 -0.68
N ALA A 247 0.47 19.85 -1.44
CA ALA A 247 -0.89 19.55 -1.88
C ALA A 247 -0.93 18.30 -2.78
N LEU A 248 -0.03 18.21 -3.77
CA LEU A 248 0.04 17.07 -4.68
C LEU A 248 0.38 15.77 -3.95
N SER A 249 1.36 15.79 -3.04
CA SER A 249 1.70 14.62 -2.21
C SER A 249 0.53 14.17 -1.35
N TYR A 250 -0.21 15.13 -0.78
CA TYR A 250 -1.42 14.84 -0.03
C TYR A 250 -2.49 14.18 -0.90
N MET A 251 -2.80 14.75 -2.07
CA MET A 251 -3.76 14.20 -3.02
C MET A 251 -3.38 12.78 -3.44
N ILE A 252 -2.10 12.53 -3.78
CA ILE A 252 -1.60 11.18 -4.10
C ILE A 252 -1.80 10.23 -2.92
N GLY A 253 -1.55 10.67 -1.69
CA GLY A 253 -1.85 9.91 -0.48
C GLY A 253 -3.33 9.54 -0.36
N LEU A 254 -4.25 10.47 -0.65
CA LEU A 254 -5.67 10.17 -0.63
C LEU A 254 -6.07 9.16 -1.71
N VAL A 255 -5.59 9.33 -2.94
CA VAL A 255 -5.85 8.42 -4.06
C VAL A 255 -5.27 7.02 -3.78
N ALA A 256 -4.11 6.93 -3.15
CA ALA A 256 -3.53 5.65 -2.73
C ALA A 256 -4.37 4.97 -1.64
N GLY A 257 -4.92 5.74 -0.69
CA GLY A 257 -5.87 5.24 0.30
C GLY A 257 -7.16 4.72 -0.36
N GLN A 258 -7.68 5.47 -1.33
CA GLN A 258 -8.85 5.08 -2.13
C GLN A 258 -8.58 3.78 -2.92
N SER A 259 -7.44 3.69 -3.62
CA SER A 259 -7.03 2.47 -4.36
C SER A 259 -6.92 1.27 -3.42
N THR A 260 -6.43 1.46 -2.19
CA THR A 260 -6.34 0.38 -1.19
C THR A 260 -7.71 -0.25 -0.90
N ILE A 261 -8.78 0.55 -0.87
CA ILE A 261 -10.16 0.07 -0.65
C ILE A 261 -10.66 -0.71 -1.86
N PHE A 262 -10.56 -0.13 -3.06
CA PHE A 262 -11.08 -0.74 -4.29
C PHE A 262 -10.27 -1.98 -4.71
N GLU A 263 -8.97 -2.03 -4.48
CA GLU A 263 -8.18 -3.23 -4.74
C GLU A 263 -8.57 -4.37 -3.82
N ARG A 264 -8.79 -4.08 -2.53
CA ARG A 264 -9.19 -5.09 -1.53
C ARG A 264 -10.60 -5.62 -1.81
N ASP A 265 -11.56 -4.73 -2.06
CA ASP A 265 -12.97 -5.09 -2.07
C ASP A 265 -13.48 -5.40 -3.49
N ALA A 266 -13.12 -4.55 -4.46
CA ALA A 266 -13.64 -4.56 -5.82
C ALA A 266 -12.69 -5.17 -6.86
N ARG A 267 -11.44 -5.43 -6.48
CA ARG A 267 -10.38 -5.96 -7.35
C ARG A 267 -10.10 -5.06 -8.56
N PHE A 268 -9.99 -3.76 -8.33
CA PHE A 268 -9.37 -2.87 -9.29
C PHE A 268 -8.50 -1.82 -8.60
N GLN A 269 -7.43 -1.45 -9.27
CA GLN A 269 -6.49 -0.42 -8.88
C GLN A 269 -6.84 0.89 -9.57
N ILE A 270 -6.64 1.98 -8.85
CA ILE A 270 -6.74 3.32 -9.40
C ILE A 270 -5.34 3.79 -9.77
N VAL A 271 -5.18 4.26 -11.00
CA VAL A 271 -3.94 4.87 -11.49
C VAL A 271 -4.25 6.31 -11.87
N VAL A 272 -3.41 7.25 -11.46
CA VAL A 272 -3.54 8.66 -11.85
C VAL A 272 -3.15 8.77 -13.32
N SER A 273 -4.03 9.25 -14.20
CA SER A 273 -3.58 9.73 -15.53
C SER A 273 -3.09 11.16 -15.44
N HIS A 274 -3.76 11.96 -14.63
CA HIS A 274 -3.54 13.40 -14.58
C HIS A 274 -3.87 13.94 -13.19
N MET A 275 -3.05 14.85 -12.70
CA MET A 275 -3.30 15.55 -11.45
C MET A 275 -2.83 17.00 -11.56
N ASN A 276 -3.69 17.93 -11.17
CA ASN A 276 -3.37 19.35 -11.11
C ASN A 276 -3.81 19.94 -9.76
N VAL A 277 -3.05 20.93 -9.30
CA VAL A 277 -3.44 21.86 -8.24
C VAL A 277 -3.36 23.27 -8.79
N TRP A 278 -4.40 24.06 -8.63
CA TRP A 278 -4.38 25.47 -8.99
C TRP A 278 -3.67 26.28 -7.90
N ALA A 279 -2.50 26.83 -8.21
CA ALA A 279 -1.71 27.67 -7.31
C ALA A 279 -2.03 29.17 -7.47
N ILE A 280 -3.17 29.49 -8.08
CA ILE A 280 -3.63 30.86 -8.36
C ILE A 280 -5.10 31.05 -8.01
N PRO A 281 -5.50 32.21 -7.44
CA PRO A 281 -6.90 32.49 -7.10
C PRO A 281 -7.87 32.52 -8.30
N GLY A 282 -7.35 32.64 -9.52
CA GLY A 282 -8.13 32.69 -10.75
C GLY A 282 -8.49 31.32 -11.33
N ASP A 283 -8.58 30.29 -10.49
CA ASP A 283 -8.95 28.94 -10.91
C ASP A 283 -10.41 28.86 -11.40
N PRO A 284 -10.78 27.84 -12.20
CA PRO A 284 -12.07 27.82 -12.87
C PRO A 284 -13.23 27.41 -11.95
N TYR A 285 -12.95 26.92 -10.74
CA TYR A 285 -13.96 26.52 -9.77
C TYR A 285 -14.29 27.75 -8.92
N THR A 286 -15.38 28.47 -9.22
CA THR A 286 -15.69 29.75 -8.55
C THR A 286 -16.90 29.66 -7.61
N GLU A 287 -17.71 28.60 -7.74
CA GLU A 287 -18.86 28.36 -6.88
C GLU A 287 -18.42 28.07 -5.42
N THR A 288 -19.24 28.51 -4.46
CA THR A 288 -18.94 28.43 -3.00
C THR A 288 -20.16 28.04 -2.14
N ALA A 289 -21.36 28.00 -2.71
CA ALA A 289 -22.62 27.81 -2.00
C ALA A 289 -23.39 26.57 -2.48
N PHE A 290 -23.40 26.29 -3.78
CA PHE A 290 -24.22 25.22 -4.36
C PHE A 290 -23.37 24.19 -5.13
N MET A 291 -23.09 23.06 -4.48
CA MET A 291 -22.21 22.02 -5.05
C MET A 291 -22.65 21.48 -6.42
N PRO A 292 -23.96 21.38 -6.78
CA PRO A 292 -24.36 21.03 -8.15
C PRO A 292 -23.83 22.00 -9.20
N ILE A 293 -23.78 23.31 -8.90
CA ILE A 293 -23.20 24.31 -9.83
C ILE A 293 -21.68 24.15 -9.90
N ALA A 294 -21.02 23.78 -8.79
CA ALA A 294 -19.59 23.47 -8.79
C ALA A 294 -19.27 22.21 -9.62
N LEU A 295 -20.15 21.21 -9.59
CA LEU A 295 -20.06 20.04 -10.47
C LEU A 295 -20.22 20.45 -11.94
N ASP A 296 -21.23 21.27 -12.29
CA ASP A 296 -21.39 21.80 -13.66
C ASP A 296 -20.13 22.54 -14.14
N GLN A 297 -19.47 23.30 -13.25
CA GLN A 297 -18.18 23.95 -13.55
C GLN A 297 -17.08 22.93 -13.82
N ALA A 298 -16.98 21.87 -13.01
CA ALA A 298 -16.03 20.78 -13.25
C ALA A 298 -16.26 20.07 -14.57
N GLU A 299 -17.51 19.83 -14.94
CA GLU A 299 -17.84 19.27 -16.25
C GLU A 299 -17.42 20.18 -17.39
N ALA A 300 -17.73 21.48 -17.29
CA ALA A 300 -17.35 22.45 -18.32
C ALA A 300 -15.82 22.52 -18.50
N VAL A 301 -15.05 22.48 -17.40
CA VAL A 301 -13.58 22.48 -17.44
C VAL A 301 -13.05 21.22 -18.11
N TRP A 302 -13.49 20.04 -17.66
CA TRP A 302 -12.93 18.76 -18.11
C TRP A 302 -13.42 18.29 -19.49
N ASN A 303 -14.52 18.86 -19.96
CA ASN A 303 -15.01 18.71 -21.33
C ASN A 303 -14.45 19.80 -22.28
N GLY A 304 -13.79 20.82 -21.74
CA GLY A 304 -13.10 21.87 -22.50
C GLY A 304 -11.63 21.56 -22.79
N ALA A 305 -11.03 22.30 -23.73
CA ALA A 305 -9.59 22.22 -23.97
C ALA A 305 -8.80 22.90 -22.82
N PRO A 306 -7.62 22.39 -22.42
CA PRO A 306 -6.93 21.23 -23.00
C PRO A 306 -7.34 19.88 -22.38
N TYR A 307 -8.27 19.85 -21.43
CA TYR A 307 -8.56 18.66 -20.62
C TYR A 307 -9.37 17.58 -21.34
N SER A 308 -10.15 17.96 -22.35
CA SER A 308 -11.01 17.05 -23.13
C SER A 308 -10.26 15.96 -23.89
N THR A 309 -8.95 16.07 -24.08
CA THR A 309 -8.12 15.07 -24.77
C THR A 309 -7.35 14.15 -23.82
N ILE A 310 -7.45 14.35 -22.50
CA ILE A 310 -6.77 13.52 -21.51
C ILE A 310 -7.53 12.21 -21.36
N ASP A 311 -6.84 11.12 -21.66
CA ASP A 311 -7.36 9.77 -21.44
C ASP A 311 -7.55 9.47 -19.94
N ARG A 312 -8.78 9.13 -19.59
CA ARG A 312 -9.25 8.86 -18.23
C ARG A 312 -10.56 8.06 -18.26
N GLY A 313 -10.81 7.29 -17.22
CA GLY A 313 -12.09 6.65 -16.95
C GLY A 313 -13.02 7.48 -16.06
N PHE A 314 -12.47 8.41 -15.28
CA PHE A 314 -13.21 9.34 -14.44
C PHE A 314 -12.35 10.56 -14.07
N THR A 315 -13.00 11.60 -13.56
CA THR A 315 -12.40 12.79 -12.96
C THR A 315 -12.94 13.01 -11.55
N GLN A 316 -12.10 13.35 -10.58
CA GLN A 316 -12.53 13.85 -9.28
C GLN A 316 -11.91 15.22 -9.00
N VAL A 317 -12.74 16.22 -8.69
CA VAL A 317 -12.31 17.58 -8.34
C VAL A 317 -12.36 17.76 -6.83
N LEU A 318 -11.22 18.11 -6.23
CA LEU A 318 -11.02 18.25 -4.79
C LEU A 318 -11.02 19.74 -4.43
N SER A 319 -11.95 20.16 -3.59
CA SER A 319 -12.09 21.56 -3.19
C SER A 319 -11.73 21.79 -1.73
N GLY A 320 -10.87 22.77 -1.48
CA GLY A 320 -10.53 23.25 -0.14
C GLY A 320 -11.49 24.29 0.41
N LYS A 321 -12.55 24.67 -0.32
CA LYS A 321 -13.56 25.64 0.15
C LYS A 321 -14.36 25.08 1.31
N ASP A 322 -14.92 25.96 2.14
CA ASP A 322 -15.86 25.53 3.16
C ASP A 322 -17.26 25.35 2.54
N TRP A 323 -17.86 24.18 2.78
CA TRP A 323 -19.21 23.83 2.31
C TRP A 323 -20.14 23.59 3.49
N SER A 324 -21.42 23.94 3.34
CA SER A 324 -22.45 23.65 4.32
C SER A 324 -23.40 22.57 3.81
N GLY A 325 -23.59 21.50 4.58
CA GLY A 325 -24.46 20.37 4.19
C GLY A 325 -23.71 19.37 3.33
N ILE A 326 -23.88 19.46 2.02
CA ILE A 326 -23.30 18.53 1.04
C ILE A 326 -21.76 18.66 1.05
N ILE A 327 -21.07 17.52 1.13
CA ILE A 327 -19.60 17.47 1.11
C ILE A 327 -19.02 16.72 -0.09
N GLY A 328 -19.86 16.09 -0.91
CA GLY A 328 -19.49 15.44 -2.15
C GLY A 328 -20.68 15.27 -3.08
N ILE A 329 -20.43 15.21 -4.39
CA ILE A 329 -21.43 14.90 -5.41
C ILE A 329 -20.77 14.21 -6.60
N ALA A 330 -21.43 13.20 -7.13
CA ALA A 330 -21.14 12.59 -8.43
C ALA A 330 -22.24 12.96 -9.44
N ASN A 331 -21.87 13.07 -10.72
CA ASN A 331 -22.83 13.38 -11.79
C ASN A 331 -23.88 12.28 -12.04
N GLY A 332 -23.66 11.07 -11.50
CA GLY A 332 -24.64 10.00 -11.59
C GLY A 332 -24.07 8.62 -11.32
N PHE A 333 -24.70 7.62 -11.94
CA PHE A 333 -24.42 6.21 -11.72
C PHE A 333 -23.97 5.51 -13.00
N GLU A 334 -23.05 4.56 -12.88
CA GLU A 334 -22.56 3.73 -14.00
C GLU A 334 -21.95 4.57 -15.15
N LEU A 335 -21.30 5.68 -14.79
CA LEU A 335 -20.71 6.64 -15.72
C LEU A 335 -19.22 6.38 -15.97
N ILE A 336 -18.60 5.41 -15.30
CA ILE A 336 -17.21 5.04 -15.57
C ILE A 336 -16.98 4.78 -17.07
N CYS A 337 -15.88 5.31 -17.59
CA CYS A 337 -15.51 5.33 -19.01
C CYS A 337 -16.32 6.29 -19.91
N ASP A 338 -17.35 6.96 -19.40
CA ASP A 338 -17.94 8.12 -20.08
C ASP A 338 -17.20 9.40 -19.66
N GLN A 339 -16.14 9.73 -20.39
CA GLN A 339 -15.29 10.90 -20.07
C GLN A 339 -16.05 12.22 -19.96
N SER A 340 -17.22 12.31 -20.61
CA SER A 340 -18.02 13.53 -20.64
C SER A 340 -18.89 13.72 -19.40
N GLN A 341 -19.14 12.64 -18.65
CA GLN A 341 -20.07 12.62 -17.53
C GLN A 341 -19.46 12.04 -16.24
N SER A 342 -18.36 11.29 -16.32
CA SER A 342 -17.70 10.61 -15.20
C SER A 342 -16.92 11.57 -14.32
N ILE A 343 -17.62 12.48 -13.65
CA ILE A 343 -17.04 13.62 -12.92
C ILE A 343 -17.65 13.69 -11.51
N THR A 344 -16.80 13.92 -10.52
CA THR A 344 -17.21 14.19 -9.13
C THR A 344 -16.60 15.49 -8.63
N PHE A 345 -17.26 16.11 -7.66
CA PHE A 345 -16.77 17.28 -6.95
C PHE A 345 -16.93 17.07 -5.45
N GLN A 346 -15.90 17.34 -4.65
CA GLN A 346 -15.95 17.06 -3.22
C GLN A 346 -15.07 17.98 -2.37
N LEU A 347 -15.51 18.19 -1.12
CA LEU A 347 -14.76 18.90 -0.08
C LEU A 347 -13.63 18.03 0.47
N ILE A 348 -12.42 18.56 0.43
CA ILE A 348 -11.22 17.96 1.00
C ILE A 348 -10.49 18.98 1.88
N LYS A 349 -10.01 18.54 3.04
CA LYS A 349 -9.22 19.36 3.95
C LYS A 349 -8.01 18.59 4.44
N ASN A 350 -6.87 19.25 4.57
CA ASN A 350 -5.60 18.63 4.98
C ASN A 350 -5.62 18.00 6.39
N TRP A 351 -6.49 18.46 7.27
CA TRP A 351 -6.61 18.01 8.66
C TRP A 351 -7.45 16.72 8.83
N ASP A 352 -8.17 16.29 7.79
CA ASP A 352 -8.94 15.05 7.80
C ASP A 352 -8.73 14.21 6.53
N PRO A 353 -7.54 13.59 6.40
CA PRO A 353 -7.26 12.69 5.31
C PRO A 353 -8.18 11.47 5.25
N ILE A 354 -8.62 10.93 6.39
CA ILE A 354 -9.46 9.73 6.38
C ILE A 354 -10.86 10.07 5.87
N GLY A 355 -11.44 11.19 6.32
CA GLY A 355 -12.66 11.73 5.74
C GLY A 355 -12.50 12.06 4.25
N GLY A 356 -11.33 12.57 3.84
CA GLY A 356 -11.02 12.82 2.42
C GLY A 356 -11.01 11.55 1.57
N ILE A 357 -10.35 10.47 2.03
CA ILE A 357 -10.37 9.16 1.37
C ILE A 357 -11.80 8.61 1.31
N ALA A 358 -12.57 8.76 2.39
CA ALA A 358 -13.93 8.27 2.47
C ALA A 358 -14.85 8.96 1.45
N VAL A 359 -14.81 10.29 1.36
CA VAL A 359 -15.60 11.07 0.38
C VAL A 359 -15.17 10.75 -1.04
N LEU A 360 -13.86 10.72 -1.34
CA LEU A 360 -13.37 10.32 -2.67
C LEU A 360 -13.87 8.93 -3.07
N SER A 361 -13.83 7.98 -2.12
CA SER A 361 -14.30 6.62 -2.36
C SER A 361 -15.81 6.54 -2.55
N HIS A 362 -16.58 7.34 -1.80
CA HIS A 362 -18.03 7.43 -1.90
C HIS A 362 -18.47 7.91 -3.29
N GLU A 363 -17.93 9.06 -3.72
CA GLU A 363 -18.34 9.65 -4.99
C GLU A 363 -17.88 8.81 -6.18
N LEU A 364 -16.69 8.21 -6.12
CA LEU A 364 -16.29 7.21 -7.12
C LEU A 364 -17.23 5.99 -7.10
N GLY A 365 -17.64 5.55 -5.91
CA GLY A 365 -18.63 4.48 -5.73
C GLY A 365 -19.92 4.75 -6.51
N HIS A 366 -20.44 5.98 -6.48
CA HIS A 366 -21.59 6.35 -7.30
C HIS A 366 -21.32 6.21 -8.80
N LEU A 367 -20.19 6.72 -9.31
CA LEU A 367 -19.83 6.55 -10.73
C LEU A 367 -19.77 5.07 -11.15
N THR A 368 -19.39 4.16 -10.24
CA THR A 368 -19.40 2.71 -10.49
C THR A 368 -20.79 2.06 -10.42
N GLY A 369 -21.81 2.80 -9.99
CA GLY A 369 -23.19 2.34 -9.85
C GLY A 369 -23.62 1.98 -8.43
N LEU A 370 -22.78 2.19 -7.42
CA LEU A 370 -23.19 1.92 -6.04
C LEU A 370 -24.26 2.93 -5.59
N ARG A 371 -25.25 2.39 -4.86
CA ARG A 371 -26.29 3.15 -4.16
C ARG A 371 -25.94 3.34 -2.70
N HIS A 372 -26.51 4.33 -2.04
CA HIS A 372 -26.41 4.48 -0.60
C HIS A 372 -26.88 3.22 0.13
N THR A 373 -26.33 2.95 1.32
CA THR A 373 -26.70 1.78 2.13
C THR A 373 -28.08 1.93 2.81
N HIS A 374 -28.54 3.16 3.04
CA HIS A 374 -29.90 3.47 3.54
C HIS A 374 -30.98 3.48 2.43
N SER A 375 -30.60 3.12 1.20
CA SER A 375 -31.51 3.04 0.06
C SER A 375 -32.47 1.87 0.19
N CYS A 376 -33.76 2.11 -0.06
CA CYS A 376 -34.78 1.05 -0.15
C CYS A 376 -34.68 0.19 -1.41
N THR A 377 -33.69 0.47 -2.26
CA THR A 377 -33.33 -0.38 -3.40
C THR A 377 -32.71 -1.70 -2.95
N TRP A 378 -32.11 -1.72 -1.76
CA TRP A 378 -31.64 -2.93 -1.10
C TRP A 378 -32.81 -3.62 -0.39
N ALA A 379 -32.97 -4.92 -0.61
CA ALA A 379 -33.94 -5.76 0.08
C ALA A 379 -33.23 -6.94 0.77
N PRO A 380 -33.19 -7.02 2.12
CA PRO A 380 -33.56 -5.95 3.07
C PRO A 380 -32.68 -4.69 2.91
N HIS A 381 -33.01 -3.57 3.57
CA HIS A 381 -32.12 -2.40 3.58
C HIS A 381 -30.79 -2.72 4.29
N ILE A 382 -29.71 -2.00 3.98
CA ILE A 382 -28.37 -2.30 4.53
C ILE A 382 -28.16 -1.59 5.87
N ASP A 383 -28.51 -0.31 5.97
CA ASP A 383 -28.48 0.44 7.23
C ASP A 383 -29.61 1.48 7.32
N GLU A 384 -29.69 2.17 8.46
CA GLU A 384 -30.68 3.19 8.78
C GLU A 384 -30.01 4.50 9.19
N CYS A 385 -28.84 4.79 8.62
CA CYS A 385 -28.01 5.92 9.07
C CYS A 385 -28.57 7.29 8.66
N ALA A 386 -29.41 7.31 7.63
CA ALA A 386 -30.13 8.47 7.13
C ALA A 386 -31.58 8.11 6.85
N ALA A 387 -32.41 9.11 6.56
CA ALA A 387 -33.78 8.88 6.16
C ALA A 387 -33.82 7.99 4.90
N SER A 388 -34.78 7.07 4.82
CA SER A 388 -34.88 6.12 3.72
C SER A 388 -34.94 6.82 2.36
N GLU A 389 -34.10 6.38 1.41
CA GLU A 389 -34.10 6.86 0.04
C GLU A 389 -34.74 5.85 -0.92
N SER A 390 -35.21 6.33 -2.08
CA SER A 390 -35.85 5.48 -3.10
C SER A 390 -37.02 4.62 -2.59
N GLY A 391 -37.70 5.04 -1.51
CA GLY A 391 -38.81 4.31 -0.92
C GLY A 391 -39.11 4.71 0.53
N SER A 392 -39.80 3.82 1.25
CA SER A 392 -40.16 3.99 2.67
C SER A 392 -40.10 2.65 3.41
N CYS A 393 -38.94 1.99 3.32
CA CYS A 393 -38.69 0.63 3.82
C CYS A 393 -38.40 0.57 5.33
N PHE A 394 -38.05 1.69 5.96
CA PHE A 394 -37.89 1.84 7.41
C PHE A 394 -38.27 3.25 7.85
N ALA A 395 -38.33 3.49 9.17
CA ALA A 395 -38.63 4.80 9.75
C ALA A 395 -37.66 5.11 10.89
N GLY A 396 -37.20 6.36 10.95
CA GLY A 396 -36.19 6.81 11.92
C GLY A 396 -34.76 6.67 11.40
N THR A 397 -33.80 7.04 12.22
CA THR A 397 -32.37 6.83 11.94
C THR A 397 -31.68 6.20 13.14
N THR A 398 -30.80 5.24 12.87
CA THR A 398 -30.00 4.54 13.87
C THR A 398 -28.53 4.73 13.52
N LEU A 399 -27.76 5.31 14.45
CA LEU A 399 -26.32 5.49 14.26
C LEU A 399 -25.58 4.16 14.45
N SER A 400 -24.77 3.78 13.47
CA SER A 400 -23.84 2.66 13.50
C SER A 400 -22.49 3.06 12.89
N GLU A 401 -21.56 2.11 12.81
CA GLU A 401 -20.38 2.26 11.95
C GLU A 401 -20.79 2.02 10.49
N GLY A 402 -20.36 2.92 9.60
CA GLY A 402 -20.70 2.91 8.18
C GLY A 402 -19.56 2.42 7.29
N THR A 403 -19.94 1.83 6.15
CA THR A 403 -19.07 1.58 4.99
C THR A 403 -18.95 2.85 4.14
N ILE A 404 -18.14 2.82 3.06
CA ILE A 404 -17.92 4.03 2.25
C ILE A 404 -19.20 4.62 1.64
N MET A 405 -20.24 3.81 1.39
CA MET A 405 -21.53 4.27 0.82
C MET A 405 -22.58 4.62 1.89
N SER A 406 -22.19 4.68 3.16
CA SER A 406 -23.08 4.98 4.29
C SER A 406 -22.95 6.43 4.74
N TYR A 407 -24.05 6.98 5.25
CA TYR A 407 -24.08 8.28 5.93
C TYR A 407 -23.78 8.17 7.43
N CYS A 408 -23.59 6.95 7.95
CA CYS A 408 -23.00 6.75 9.26
C CYS A 408 -21.54 7.23 9.27
N LYS A 409 -20.90 7.19 10.45
CA LYS A 409 -19.46 7.43 10.52
C LYS A 409 -18.74 6.39 9.64
N GLN A 410 -18.13 6.83 8.54
CA GLN A 410 -17.46 5.98 7.52
C GLN A 410 -16.12 5.41 8.03
N LEU A 411 -16.13 4.80 9.22
CA LEU A 411 -14.92 4.36 9.94
C LEU A 411 -14.39 3.01 9.45
N LEU A 412 -15.22 2.24 8.75
CA LEU A 412 -14.85 0.89 8.30
C LEU A 412 -13.97 0.89 7.05
N MET A 413 -13.92 2.01 6.31
CA MET A 413 -13.11 2.20 5.09
C MET A 413 -13.15 0.98 4.16
N LYS A 414 -14.37 0.50 3.91
CA LYS A 414 -14.66 -0.68 3.09
C LYS A 414 -15.97 -0.53 2.34
N ILE A 415 -16.10 -1.27 1.26
CA ILE A 415 -17.34 -1.45 0.51
C ILE A 415 -18.21 -2.46 1.26
N HIS A 416 -19.53 -2.22 1.33
CA HIS A 416 -20.41 -3.17 2.00
C HIS A 416 -20.39 -4.52 1.25
N PRO A 417 -20.32 -5.68 1.93
CA PRO A 417 -20.26 -6.98 1.26
C PRO A 417 -21.37 -7.23 0.22
N ARG A 418 -22.57 -6.67 0.44
CA ARG A 418 -23.69 -6.76 -0.51
C ARG A 418 -23.53 -5.91 -1.77
N GLN A 419 -22.66 -4.92 -1.74
CA GLN A 419 -22.34 -4.06 -2.89
C GLN A 419 -21.22 -4.64 -3.76
N ILE A 420 -20.36 -5.49 -3.17
CA ILE A 420 -19.16 -6.03 -3.85
C ILE A 420 -19.50 -6.85 -5.11
N PRO A 421 -20.47 -7.78 -5.12
CA PRO A 421 -20.77 -8.57 -6.31
C PRO A 421 -21.22 -7.69 -7.48
N PHE A 422 -22.12 -6.73 -7.22
CA PHE A 422 -22.59 -5.78 -8.23
C PHE A 422 -21.42 -4.95 -8.78
N LEU A 423 -20.57 -4.41 -7.90
CA LEU A 423 -19.42 -3.63 -8.33
C LEU A 423 -18.45 -4.44 -9.20
N ARG A 424 -18.17 -5.70 -8.84
CA ARG A 424 -17.29 -6.57 -9.63
C ARG A 424 -17.85 -6.86 -11.02
N ASP A 425 -19.17 -7.01 -11.15
CA ASP A 425 -19.81 -7.12 -12.46
C ASP A 425 -19.67 -5.83 -13.27
N GLN A 426 -19.85 -4.66 -12.64
CA GLN A 426 -19.66 -3.37 -13.30
C GLN A 426 -18.22 -3.18 -13.80
N VAL A 427 -17.24 -3.55 -12.99
CA VAL A 427 -15.82 -3.54 -13.38
C VAL A 427 -15.58 -4.37 -14.65
N GLU A 428 -16.34 -5.47 -14.83
CA GLU A 428 -16.28 -6.30 -16.04
C GLU A 428 -16.75 -5.60 -17.32
N ARG A 429 -17.56 -4.56 -17.19
CA ARG A 429 -18.15 -3.80 -18.30
C ARG A 429 -17.31 -2.61 -18.75
N TRP A 430 -16.29 -2.19 -18.00
CA TRP A 430 -15.48 -1.00 -18.28
C TRP A 430 -14.45 -1.17 -19.42
N SER A 431 -14.74 -2.00 -20.42
CA SER A 431 -13.77 -2.39 -21.47
C SER A 431 -13.21 -1.22 -22.29
N ALA A 432 -13.87 -0.05 -22.27
CA ALA A 432 -13.43 1.13 -23.02
C ALA A 432 -12.27 1.89 -22.37
N CYS A 433 -12.11 1.83 -21.04
CA CYS A 433 -11.11 2.62 -20.31
C CYS A 433 -10.36 1.85 -19.22
N ARG A 434 -10.67 0.56 -19.02
CA ARG A 434 -9.91 -0.33 -18.13
C ARG A 434 -8.75 -0.96 -18.88
N THR A 435 -7.68 -1.21 -18.15
CA THR A 435 -6.57 -2.05 -18.59
C THR A 435 -6.45 -3.25 -17.68
N ASP A 436 -5.97 -4.37 -18.21
CA ASP A 436 -5.60 -5.49 -17.36
C ASP A 436 -4.39 -5.08 -16.52
N SER A 437 -4.53 -5.01 -15.19
CA SER A 437 -3.35 -4.81 -14.35
C SER A 437 -2.48 -6.05 -14.47
N ARG A 438 -1.18 -5.84 -14.58
CA ARG A 438 -0.20 -6.92 -14.43
C ARG A 438 0.15 -6.99 -12.95
N LYS A 439 0.47 -8.16 -12.40
CA LYS A 439 0.95 -8.24 -11.00
C LYS A 439 1.86 -9.43 -10.83
N LEU A 440 3.17 -9.18 -10.74
CA LEU A 440 4.15 -10.20 -10.38
C LEU A 440 4.49 -10.08 -8.90
N GLU A 441 4.28 -11.16 -8.16
CA GLU A 441 4.72 -11.32 -6.79
C GLU A 441 5.88 -12.32 -6.74
N ILE A 442 6.72 -12.23 -5.70
CA ILE A 442 7.71 -13.26 -5.39
C ILE A 442 7.25 -13.96 -4.11
N SER A 443 6.99 -15.27 -4.22
CA SER A 443 6.62 -16.11 -3.09
C SER A 443 7.81 -16.42 -2.18
N LYS A 444 7.50 -16.82 -0.95
CA LYS A 444 8.44 -17.43 -0.01
C LYS A 444 9.00 -18.76 -0.58
N THR A 445 10.28 -18.98 -0.29
CA THR A 445 11.22 -19.92 -0.90
C THR A 445 11.06 -21.38 -0.44
N LEU A 446 11.30 -22.33 -1.36
CA LEU A 446 11.56 -23.74 -1.06
C LEU A 446 13.08 -23.98 -1.03
N LEU A 447 13.56 -24.62 0.04
CA LEU A 447 14.98 -24.92 0.25
C LEU A 447 15.21 -26.43 0.12
N SER A 448 16.15 -26.85 -0.73
CA SER A 448 16.52 -28.27 -0.86
C SER A 448 17.99 -28.46 -0.53
N TYR A 449 18.28 -29.24 0.52
CA TYR A 449 19.64 -29.65 0.88
C TYR A 449 19.96 -31.04 0.29
N PRO A 450 21.12 -31.25 -0.34
CA PRO A 450 21.62 -32.59 -0.63
C PRO A 450 22.03 -33.29 0.68
N VAL A 451 21.77 -34.60 0.80
CA VAL A 451 22.30 -35.44 1.91
C VAL A 451 23.76 -35.78 1.61
N THR A 452 24.69 -35.44 2.52
CA THR A 452 26.13 -35.76 2.36
C THR A 452 26.82 -36.06 3.69
N ASP A 453 28.08 -36.51 3.61
CA ASP A 453 28.96 -36.75 4.76
C ASP A 453 29.31 -35.44 5.52
N LEU A 454 29.58 -35.58 6.83
CA LEU A 454 30.07 -34.48 7.68
C LEU A 454 31.43 -33.93 7.18
N ASN A 455 31.59 -32.61 7.23
CA ASN A 455 32.83 -31.85 6.95
C ASN A 455 33.20 -31.62 5.46
N VAL A 456 32.25 -31.66 4.54
CA VAL A 456 32.45 -31.26 3.13
C VAL A 456 31.56 -30.06 2.82
N PRO A 457 32.09 -28.89 2.39
CA PRO A 457 31.26 -27.79 1.92
C PRO A 457 30.36 -28.24 0.77
N ILE A 458 29.05 -27.96 0.86
CA ILE A 458 28.05 -28.48 -0.08
C ILE A 458 27.47 -27.34 -0.92
N ASP A 459 27.59 -27.48 -2.24
CA ASP A 459 26.83 -26.68 -3.19
C ASP A 459 25.32 -26.85 -2.93
N SER A 460 24.62 -25.76 -2.65
CA SER A 460 23.19 -25.77 -2.35
C SER A 460 22.38 -25.21 -3.50
N THR A 461 21.16 -25.71 -3.72
CA THR A 461 20.23 -25.12 -4.68
C THR A 461 18.99 -24.61 -3.95
N PHE A 462 18.58 -23.40 -4.29
CA PHE A 462 17.46 -22.70 -3.69
C PHE A 462 16.43 -22.40 -4.76
N GLN A 463 15.13 -22.55 -4.46
CA GLN A 463 14.07 -22.23 -5.40
C GLN A 463 13.10 -21.22 -4.82
N PHE A 464 12.82 -20.15 -5.55
CA PHE A 464 11.75 -19.20 -5.21
C PHE A 464 10.79 -19.08 -6.38
N PHE A 465 9.55 -18.69 -6.12
CA PHE A 465 8.52 -18.66 -7.15
C PHE A 465 8.16 -17.22 -7.49
N PHE A 466 8.19 -16.90 -8.77
CA PHE A 466 7.40 -15.80 -9.32
C PHE A 466 5.96 -16.24 -9.39
N ILE A 467 5.03 -15.50 -8.81
CA ILE A 467 3.59 -15.76 -8.92
C ILE A 467 3.00 -14.62 -9.74
N ASN A 468 2.44 -14.95 -10.89
CA ASN A 468 1.65 -13.99 -11.65
C ASN A 468 0.20 -14.06 -11.17
N ARG A 469 -0.23 -13.00 -10.50
CA ARG A 469 -1.58 -12.87 -9.96
C ARG A 469 -2.56 -12.14 -10.89
N SER A 470 -2.14 -11.79 -12.09
CA SER A 470 -2.91 -11.01 -13.08
C SER A 470 -3.49 -11.84 -14.23
N LYS A 471 -4.47 -11.26 -14.97
CA LYS A 471 -5.07 -11.86 -16.18
C LYS A 471 -4.10 -11.92 -17.36
N THR A 472 -3.12 -11.04 -17.41
CA THR A 472 -2.12 -11.00 -18.48
C THR A 472 -0.84 -11.73 -18.08
N PRO A 473 -0.18 -12.45 -18.99
CA PRO A 473 1.15 -12.98 -18.76
C PRO A 473 2.15 -11.87 -18.39
N VAL A 474 3.11 -12.20 -17.53
CA VAL A 474 4.21 -11.32 -17.15
C VAL A 474 5.52 -11.88 -17.70
N THR A 475 6.31 -11.04 -18.36
CA THR A 475 7.65 -11.36 -18.84
C THR A 475 8.70 -10.89 -17.84
N VAL A 476 9.53 -11.80 -17.35
CA VAL A 476 10.79 -11.46 -16.69
C VAL A 476 11.87 -11.41 -17.76
N SER A 477 12.38 -10.21 -18.04
CA SER A 477 13.25 -9.92 -19.18
C SER A 477 14.73 -10.17 -18.87
N ARG A 478 15.16 -9.92 -17.63
CA ARG A 478 16.57 -10.02 -17.23
C ARG A 478 16.70 -10.28 -15.74
N ILE A 479 17.71 -11.04 -15.35
CA ILE A 479 18.16 -11.17 -13.96
C ILE A 479 19.64 -10.82 -13.91
N ALA A 480 20.03 -9.91 -13.02
CA ALA A 480 21.42 -9.53 -12.79
C ALA A 480 21.81 -9.77 -11.33
N LEU A 481 23.05 -10.18 -11.07
CA LEU A 481 23.60 -10.33 -9.72
C LEU A 481 24.76 -9.35 -9.54
N GLU A 482 24.82 -8.66 -8.40
CA GLU A 482 25.91 -7.76 -7.99
C GLU A 482 26.40 -8.11 -6.57
N GLY A 483 27.64 -7.81 -6.20
CA GLY A 483 28.19 -8.08 -4.84
C GLY A 483 29.41 -8.99 -4.79
N ASP A 484 29.48 -9.91 -3.83
CA ASP A 484 30.54 -10.91 -3.70
C ASP A 484 30.25 -12.10 -4.63
N ILE A 485 30.42 -11.84 -5.93
CA ILE A 485 29.94 -12.65 -7.07
C ILE A 485 31.04 -13.48 -7.74
N TYR A 486 32.23 -13.64 -7.15
CA TYR A 486 33.30 -14.44 -7.77
C TYR A 486 33.04 -15.96 -7.69
N ASN A 487 32.01 -16.41 -8.41
CA ASN A 487 31.55 -17.79 -8.66
C ASN A 487 30.65 -18.46 -7.61
N GLN A 488 30.26 -17.79 -6.52
CA GLN A 488 29.48 -18.42 -5.45
C GLN A 488 27.99 -18.50 -5.75
N PHE A 489 27.40 -17.55 -6.49
CA PHE A 489 25.98 -17.58 -6.86
C PHE A 489 25.80 -17.73 -8.36
N GLU A 490 24.91 -18.64 -8.78
CA GLU A 490 24.63 -18.92 -10.19
C GLU A 490 23.14 -19.18 -10.39
N VAL A 491 22.50 -18.45 -11.30
CA VAL A 491 21.11 -18.72 -11.71
C VAL A 491 21.10 -19.95 -12.61
N ILE A 492 20.41 -21.01 -12.20
CA ILE A 492 20.35 -22.28 -12.93
C ILE A 492 19.22 -22.25 -13.97
N GLU A 493 17.99 -21.97 -13.53
CA GLU A 493 16.80 -21.90 -14.39
C GLU A 493 15.67 -21.13 -13.71
N PRO A 494 14.72 -20.56 -14.46
CA PRO A 494 14.74 -20.41 -15.92
C PRO A 494 15.82 -19.42 -16.38
N THR A 495 16.33 -19.61 -17.59
CA THR A 495 17.12 -18.60 -18.29
C THR A 495 16.22 -17.45 -18.71
N THR A 496 16.64 -16.20 -18.51
CA THR A 496 15.89 -15.04 -19.01
C THR A 496 16.08 -14.82 -20.51
N PRO A 497 15.06 -14.33 -21.23
CA PRO A 497 13.73 -13.98 -20.73
C PRO A 497 12.83 -15.22 -20.54
N PHE A 498 11.89 -15.14 -19.59
CA PHE A 498 10.83 -16.14 -19.44
C PHE A 498 9.49 -15.48 -19.11
N VAL A 499 8.41 -16.20 -19.37
CA VAL A 499 7.03 -15.73 -19.13
C VAL A 499 6.40 -16.51 -18.00
N VAL A 500 5.79 -15.81 -17.06
CA VAL A 500 4.91 -16.37 -16.03
C VAL A 500 3.48 -16.19 -16.52
N SER A 501 2.84 -17.30 -16.90
CA SER A 501 1.47 -17.31 -17.41
C SER A 501 0.50 -16.69 -16.43
N SER A 502 -0.65 -16.22 -16.94
CA SER A 502 -1.76 -15.74 -16.13
C SER A 502 -2.12 -16.75 -15.04
N CYS A 503 -2.20 -16.30 -13.78
CA CYS A 503 -2.56 -17.13 -12.63
C CYS A 503 -1.67 -18.36 -12.40
N ASP A 504 -0.41 -18.26 -12.82
CA ASP A 504 0.57 -19.34 -12.73
C ASP A 504 1.79 -18.91 -11.88
N SER A 505 2.67 -19.86 -11.58
CA SER A 505 3.93 -19.62 -10.91
C SER A 505 5.12 -20.21 -11.65
N MET A 506 6.24 -19.49 -11.64
CA MET A 506 7.49 -19.94 -12.22
C MET A 506 8.57 -20.00 -11.15
N GLY A 507 9.17 -21.17 -10.95
CA GLY A 507 10.24 -21.36 -9.98
C GLY A 507 11.61 -20.97 -10.54
N LEU A 508 12.34 -20.08 -9.86
CA LEU A 508 13.71 -19.69 -10.13
C LEU A 508 14.67 -20.40 -9.18
N ARG A 509 15.54 -21.23 -9.75
CA ARG A 509 16.58 -21.98 -9.06
C ARG A 509 17.91 -21.22 -9.06
N LEU A 510 18.44 -20.97 -7.87
CA LEU A 510 19.74 -20.35 -7.63
C LEU A 510 20.67 -21.38 -6.99
N LYS A 511 21.84 -21.59 -7.58
CA LYS A 511 22.94 -22.35 -6.99
C LYS A 511 23.78 -21.46 -6.09
N PHE A 512 24.19 -21.99 -4.94
CA PHE A 512 25.24 -21.43 -4.10
C PHE A 512 26.39 -22.42 -3.98
N LYS A 513 27.61 -22.01 -4.30
CA LYS A 513 28.84 -22.78 -4.08
C LYS A 513 29.39 -22.43 -2.71
N ALA A 514 29.34 -23.39 -1.80
CA ALA A 514 29.69 -23.15 -0.41
C ALA A 514 31.21 -23.08 -0.21
N GLU A 515 31.65 -22.05 0.52
CA GLU A 515 33.02 -21.93 1.03
C GLU A 515 33.00 -21.98 2.56
N ARG A 516 33.99 -22.68 3.12
CA ARG A 516 34.06 -22.94 4.56
C ARG A 516 34.34 -21.66 5.34
N ASP A 517 33.53 -21.41 6.38
CA ASP A 517 33.70 -20.32 7.34
C ASP A 517 33.71 -18.91 6.71
N THR A 518 33.07 -18.76 5.54
CA THR A 518 32.94 -17.48 4.80
C THR A 518 31.48 -17.11 4.60
N THR A 519 31.16 -15.81 4.76
CA THR A 519 29.84 -15.24 4.42
C THR A 519 29.93 -14.57 3.06
N HIS A 520 29.07 -14.97 2.13
CA HIS A 520 28.91 -14.32 0.83
C HIS A 520 27.59 -13.58 0.76
N ARG A 521 27.62 -12.42 0.10
CA ARG A 521 26.45 -11.56 -0.11
C ARG A 521 26.32 -11.17 -1.56
N ALA A 522 25.14 -11.37 -2.13
CA ALA A 522 24.80 -10.95 -3.48
C ALA A 522 23.49 -10.17 -3.48
N ARG A 523 23.32 -9.31 -4.46
CA ARG A 523 22.09 -8.59 -4.75
C ARG A 523 21.62 -8.98 -6.13
N MET A 524 20.40 -9.50 -6.22
CA MET A 524 19.79 -9.94 -7.47
C MET A 524 18.74 -8.92 -7.92
N PHE A 525 18.90 -8.41 -9.13
CA PHE A 525 18.00 -7.47 -9.79
C PHE A 525 17.17 -8.23 -10.81
N ILE A 526 15.85 -8.24 -10.66
CA ILE A 526 14.93 -8.99 -11.53
C ILE A 526 14.08 -8.00 -12.32
N PHE A 527 14.35 -7.87 -13.61
CA PHE A 527 13.66 -6.97 -14.52
C PHE A 527 12.45 -7.66 -15.13
N HIS A 528 11.28 -7.02 -15.11
CA HIS A 528 10.03 -7.60 -15.61
C HIS A 528 9.09 -6.53 -16.20
N ASP A 529 8.04 -6.96 -16.90
CA ASP A 529 6.97 -6.08 -17.41
C ASP A 529 5.68 -6.13 -16.55
N GLY A 530 5.65 -6.98 -15.52
CA GLY A 530 4.51 -7.20 -14.63
C GLY A 530 4.66 -6.49 -13.30
N MET A 531 4.48 -5.19 -13.30
CA MET A 531 4.54 -4.38 -12.10
C MET A 531 3.26 -4.43 -11.27
N ASN A 532 3.31 -4.12 -9.98
CA ASN A 532 2.14 -3.67 -9.21
C ASN A 532 1.46 -2.39 -9.77
N VAL A 533 1.95 -1.82 -10.88
CA VAL A 533 1.48 -0.61 -11.59
C VAL A 533 2.03 -0.62 -13.03
N ILE A 534 1.23 -0.47 -14.09
CA ILE A 534 1.78 -0.25 -15.45
C ILE A 534 2.83 0.88 -15.42
N VAL A 535 4.12 0.67 -15.68
CA VAL A 535 5.10 1.76 -15.91
C VAL A 535 5.82 1.52 -17.25
N PRO A 536 6.23 2.59 -17.97
CA PRO A 536 7.13 2.51 -19.12
C PRO A 536 8.55 1.96 -18.81
N SER A 537 8.76 0.71 -19.24
CA SER A 537 9.91 0.03 -19.85
C SER A 537 11.39 0.30 -19.56
N GLN A 538 11.86 1.25 -18.74
CA GLN A 538 13.33 1.50 -18.70
C GLN A 538 14.08 1.03 -17.44
N GLN A 539 13.48 0.89 -16.24
CA GLN A 539 14.22 0.41 -15.05
C GLN A 539 13.37 -0.33 -13.99
N GLN A 540 12.35 -1.07 -14.38
CA GLN A 540 11.57 -1.87 -13.41
C GLN A 540 12.39 -3.08 -12.99
N HIS A 541 12.75 -3.15 -11.71
CA HIS A 541 13.38 -4.33 -11.17
C HIS A 541 13.00 -4.57 -9.71
N PHE A 542 12.77 -5.84 -9.34
CA PHE A 542 12.85 -6.25 -7.95
C PHE A 542 14.32 -6.37 -7.55
N VAL A 543 14.66 -5.91 -6.34
CA VAL A 543 15.94 -6.22 -5.73
C VAL A 543 15.76 -7.39 -4.77
N VAL A 544 16.67 -8.35 -4.74
CA VAL A 544 16.69 -9.44 -3.76
C VAL A 544 18.10 -9.55 -3.22
N ASP A 545 18.31 -9.13 -1.97
CA ASP A 545 19.54 -9.38 -1.25
C ASP A 545 19.57 -10.86 -0.81
N VAL A 546 20.72 -11.49 -1.04
CA VAL A 546 21.00 -12.88 -0.79
C VAL A 546 22.24 -12.95 0.10
N GLU A 547 22.13 -13.60 1.25
CA GLU A 547 23.24 -13.85 2.17
C GLU A 547 23.36 -15.36 2.39
N ALA A 548 24.54 -15.92 2.17
CA ALA A 548 24.82 -17.32 2.42
C ALA A 548 26.08 -17.45 3.27
N HIS A 549 26.09 -18.38 4.21
CA HIS A 549 27.23 -18.65 5.07
C HIS A 549 27.30 -20.13 5.38
N ALA A 550 28.50 -20.71 5.40
CA ALA A 550 28.72 -22.07 5.87
C ALA A 550 29.54 -22.04 7.17
N LYS A 551 28.87 -22.14 8.33
CA LYS A 551 29.53 -22.25 9.66
C LYS A 551 29.59 -23.69 10.09
N ASN A 552 30.75 -24.20 10.51
CA ASN A 552 30.85 -25.57 11.05
C ASN A 552 30.17 -26.60 10.13
N ASP A 553 30.29 -26.42 8.81
CA ASP A 553 29.71 -27.30 7.80
C ASP A 553 28.16 -27.33 7.76
N VAL A 554 27.51 -26.31 8.34
CA VAL A 554 26.07 -26.05 8.22
C VAL A 554 25.85 -24.81 7.33
N PRO A 555 25.36 -24.97 6.09
CA PRO A 555 24.98 -23.83 5.26
C PRO A 555 23.74 -23.14 5.84
N SER A 556 23.93 -21.94 6.39
CA SER A 556 22.87 -21.00 6.73
C SER A 556 22.65 -20.05 5.56
N PHE A 557 21.42 -20.01 5.07
CA PHE A 557 21.01 -19.09 4.02
C PHE A 557 20.01 -18.09 4.58
N GLY A 558 20.19 -16.83 4.25
CA GLY A 558 19.26 -15.75 4.53
C GLY A 558 18.95 -15.05 3.22
N PHE A 559 17.69 -14.96 2.87
CA PHE A 559 17.27 -14.10 1.77
C PHE A 559 16.48 -12.92 2.33
N ARG A 560 16.65 -11.82 1.63
CA ARG A 560 15.89 -10.60 1.79
C ARG A 560 15.55 -10.16 0.37
N ALA A 561 14.46 -10.71 -0.16
CA ALA A 561 13.76 -10.01 -1.24
C ALA A 561 13.46 -8.59 -0.74
N GLN A 562 13.45 -7.59 -1.63
CA GLN A 562 13.06 -6.23 -1.28
C GLN A 562 11.67 -6.31 -0.66
N GLY A 563 11.65 -6.36 0.68
CA GLY A 563 10.48 -6.59 1.47
C GLY A 563 9.90 -8.00 1.65
N ALA A 564 10.75 -9.02 1.65
CA ALA A 564 10.53 -10.06 2.66
C ALA A 564 11.29 -9.64 3.93
N GLY A 565 10.71 -9.85 5.12
CA GLY A 565 11.52 -9.92 6.34
C GLY A 565 12.67 -10.92 6.13
N ARG A 566 13.78 -10.81 6.88
CA ARG A 566 14.88 -11.79 6.75
C ARG A 566 14.33 -13.17 7.06
N ILE A 567 14.17 -14.01 6.05
CA ILE A 567 13.81 -15.40 6.27
C ILE A 567 15.13 -16.12 6.52
N ASN A 568 15.40 -16.32 7.80
CA ASN A 568 16.51 -17.14 8.27
C ASN A 568 16.03 -18.58 8.30
N PHE A 569 16.62 -19.44 7.47
CA PHE A 569 16.30 -20.86 7.46
C PHE A 569 16.87 -21.62 8.66
N GLY A 570 17.58 -20.93 9.56
CA GLY A 570 18.19 -21.53 10.74
C GLY A 570 19.42 -22.37 10.41
N GLU A 571 20.04 -22.94 11.46
CA GLU A 571 21.02 -24.01 11.32
C GLU A 571 20.24 -25.33 11.18
N VAL A 572 20.06 -25.82 9.96
CA VAL A 572 19.42 -27.13 9.74
C VAL A 572 20.49 -28.21 9.90
N LYS A 573 20.41 -28.99 10.98
CA LYS A 573 21.27 -30.16 11.15
C LYS A 573 20.96 -31.18 10.05
N VAL A 574 22.03 -31.65 9.42
CA VAL A 574 22.08 -32.76 8.46
C VAL A 574 21.25 -33.92 9.02
N ASP A 575 20.04 -34.09 8.47
CA ASP A 575 19.13 -35.25 8.58
C ASP A 575 17.64 -34.88 8.37
N ALA A 576 17.30 -33.60 8.16
CA ALA A 576 15.93 -33.20 7.84
C ALA A 576 15.78 -32.78 6.36
N ILE A 577 14.92 -33.49 5.62
CA ILE A 577 14.10 -32.80 4.62
C ILE A 577 13.20 -31.88 5.42
N VAL A 578 13.56 -30.60 5.52
CA VAL A 578 12.63 -29.60 6.01
C VAL A 578 11.70 -29.28 4.84
N ASP A 579 10.69 -30.12 4.67
CA ASP A 579 9.43 -29.69 4.08
C ASP A 579 8.84 -28.66 5.05
N THR A 580 9.35 -27.43 5.05
CA THR A 580 8.50 -26.28 5.37
C THR A 580 7.60 -26.05 4.16
N VAL A 581 6.78 -27.06 3.86
CA VAL A 581 5.44 -26.82 3.35
C VAL A 581 4.73 -26.14 4.53
N PHE A 582 4.86 -24.82 4.64
CA PHE A 582 3.70 -24.09 5.10
C PHE A 582 2.61 -24.49 4.11
N LYS A 583 1.64 -25.29 4.58
CA LYS A 583 0.41 -25.57 3.83
C LYS A 583 -0.29 -24.24 3.60
N GLY A 584 0.13 -23.54 2.56
CA GLY A 584 -0.70 -22.57 1.86
C GLY A 584 -1.57 -23.35 0.89
N ASP A 585 -2.86 -23.35 1.17
CA ASP A 585 -3.96 -23.45 0.19
C ASP A 585 -3.82 -24.50 -0.91
N LYS A 586 -3.91 -25.77 -0.50
CA LYS A 586 -4.62 -26.77 -1.30
C LYS A 586 -5.71 -27.38 -0.40
N ALA A 587 -6.96 -27.01 -0.68
CA ALA A 587 -8.19 -27.24 0.10
C ALA A 587 -8.31 -26.28 1.31
N LEU A 588 -9.36 -25.44 1.44
CA LEU A 588 -10.75 -25.50 0.99
C LEU A 588 -11.30 -24.10 0.70
#